data_AF-A0A381UMY8-F1
#
_entry.id   AF-A0A381UMY8-F1
#
_cell.length_a   1.000
_cell.length_b   1.000
_cell.length_c   1.000
_cell.angle_alpha   90.00
_cell.angle_beta   90.00
_cell.angle_gamma   90.00
#
_symmetry.space_group_name_H-M   'P 1'
#
loop_
_entity.id
_entity.type
_entity.pdbx_description
1 polymer ?
#
loop_
_entity_poly.entity_id
_entity_poly.type
_entity_poly.pdbx_seq_one_letter_code
_entity_poly.pdbx_strand_id
1 'polypeptide(L)'
;MEEYGEGQVVVVEQDAYYSDLSSLSLENRHNQNFDHPDAIDIELFNQQLISLIKGHSIEIPVYDFSTHSRSNKTRKVDPHHVIVVEGILTLHYPSLR
;
A
#
# COMPACT_ATOMS: atom_id res chain seq x y z
N MET A 1 -23.99 -1.38 -18.74
CA MET A 1 -22.74 -1.03 -18.05
C MET A 1 -23.16 -0.72 -16.65
N GLU A 2 -23.25 -1.74 -15.79
CA GLU A 2 -23.46 -1.51 -14.35
C GLU A 2 -22.15 -0.89 -13.84
N GLU A 3 -22.08 0.44 -13.92
CA GLU A 3 -21.02 1.22 -13.30
C GLU A 3 -21.14 1.03 -11.80
N TYR A 4 -20.12 0.43 -11.20
CA TYR A 4 -20.06 0.11 -9.78
C TYR A 4 -20.51 1.29 -8.91
N GLY A 5 -21.48 1.05 -8.01
CA GLY A 5 -22.00 2.05 -7.09
C GLY A 5 -21.03 2.44 -5.98
N GLU A 6 -21.37 3.50 -5.23
CA GLU A 6 -20.61 3.97 -4.07
C GLU A 6 -20.39 2.83 -3.05
N GLY A 7 -19.14 2.62 -2.63
CA GLY A 7 -18.76 1.53 -1.71
C GLY A 7 -18.54 0.14 -2.36
N GLN A 8 -18.60 0.02 -3.69
CA GLN A 8 -18.28 -1.24 -4.40
C GLN A 8 -16.81 -1.32 -4.86
N VAL A 9 -16.11 -0.19 -4.87
CA VAL A 9 -14.74 -0.05 -5.34
C VAL A 9 -13.86 0.45 -4.19
N VAL A 10 -12.69 -0.16 -4.02
CA VAL A 10 -11.64 0.36 -3.13
C VAL A 10 -10.36 0.64 -3.89
N VAL A 11 -9.70 1.74 -3.54
CA VAL A 11 -8.35 2.04 -4.00
C VAL A 11 -7.35 1.64 -2.91
N VAL A 12 -6.32 0.89 -3.31
CA VAL A 12 -5.20 0.49 -2.48
C VAL A 12 -3.94 1.15 -3.06
N GLU A 13 -3.47 2.19 -2.37
CA GLU A 13 -2.30 2.97 -2.74
C GLU A 13 -1.01 2.23 -2.33
N GLN A 14 -0.07 2.07 -3.26
CA GLN A 14 1.23 1.43 -3.02
C GLN A 14 2.07 2.22 -2.01
N ASP A 15 1.95 3.54 -2.00
CA ASP A 15 2.71 4.45 -1.13
C ASP A 15 2.43 4.20 0.37
N ALA A 16 1.25 3.69 0.71
CA ALA A 16 0.93 3.26 2.06
C ALA A 16 1.90 2.19 2.58
N TYR A 17 2.48 1.41 1.67
CA TYR A 17 3.37 0.28 1.94
C TYR A 17 4.85 0.65 1.80
N TYR A 18 5.21 1.93 1.79
CA TYR A 18 6.62 2.29 1.97
C TYR A 18 7.20 1.62 3.24
N SER A 19 8.41 1.10 3.10
CA SER A 19 9.16 0.45 4.17
C SER A 19 9.32 1.40 5.35
N ASP A 20 9.24 0.87 6.57
CA ASP A 20 9.40 1.70 7.75
C ASP A 20 10.86 2.12 7.93
N LEU A 21 11.13 3.41 7.72
CA LEU A 21 12.44 4.02 7.90
C LEU A 21 12.63 4.60 9.30
N SER A 22 11.74 4.31 10.25
CA SER A 22 11.78 4.82 11.62
C SER A 22 13.13 4.56 12.33
N SER A 23 13.85 3.51 11.93
CA SER A 23 15.18 3.15 12.44
C SER A 23 16.32 4.04 11.92
N LEU A 24 16.11 4.76 10.82
CA LEU A 24 17.11 5.66 10.22
C LEU A 24 17.02 7.07 10.83
N SER A 25 18.16 7.78 10.84
CA SER A 25 18.20 9.22 11.13
C SER A 25 17.39 10.00 10.09
N LEU A 26 16.84 11.17 10.46
CA LEU A 26 16.08 12.01 9.53
C LEU A 26 16.86 12.36 8.26
N GLU A 27 18.16 12.65 8.39
CA GLU A 27 19.05 12.92 7.25
C GLU A 27 19.10 11.73 6.28
N ASN A 28 19.23 10.51 6.80
CA ASN A 28 19.24 9.31 5.96
C ASN A 28 17.87 9.01 5.34
N ARG A 29 16.77 9.33 6.02
CA ARG A 29 15.42 9.22 5.45
C ARG A 29 15.22 10.15 4.26
N HIS A 30 15.74 11.38 4.34
CA HIS A 30 15.65 12.34 3.24
C HIS A 30 16.46 11.95 2.01
N ASN A 31 17.49 11.12 2.17
CA ASN A 31 18.30 10.60 1.07
C ASN A 31 17.73 9.31 0.47
N GLN A 32 16.60 8.80 0.97
CA GLN A 32 16.00 7.58 0.45
C GLN A 32 15.38 7.82 -0.93
N ASN A 33 15.63 6.89 -1.85
CA ASN A 33 14.94 6.85 -3.13
C ASN A 33 13.64 6.06 -2.98
N PHE A 34 12.49 6.75 -3.02
CA PHE A 34 11.16 6.17 -2.92
C PHE A 34 10.64 5.59 -4.26
N ASP A 35 11.31 5.89 -5.37
CA ASP A 35 10.99 5.32 -6.70
C ASP A 35 11.73 4.00 -6.95
N HIS A 36 12.55 3.53 -5.99
CA HIS A 36 13.21 2.24 -6.08
C HIS A 36 12.31 1.11 -5.54
N PRO A 37 12.28 -0.07 -6.19
CA PRO A 37 11.47 -1.20 -5.73
C PRO A 37 11.67 -1.61 -4.26
N ASP A 38 12.88 -1.42 -3.72
CA ASP A 38 13.22 -1.72 -2.32
C ASP A 38 12.55 -0.77 -1.32
N ALA A 39 12.01 0.36 -1.78
CA ALA A 39 11.28 1.28 -0.92
C ALA A 39 9.92 0.72 -0.49
N ILE A 40 9.38 -0.28 -1.19
CA ILE A 40 8.07 -0.86 -0.91
C ILE A 40 8.22 -2.17 -0.13
N ASP A 41 7.43 -2.30 0.93
CA ASP A 41 7.19 -3.55 1.66
C ASP A 41 6.24 -4.44 0.84
N ILE A 42 6.79 -4.99 -0.26
CA ILE A 42 6.04 -5.75 -1.25
C ILE A 42 5.44 -7.04 -0.67
N GLU A 43 6.10 -7.63 0.33
CA GLU A 43 5.61 -8.82 1.01
C GLU A 43 4.30 -8.53 1.74
N LEU A 44 4.25 -7.45 2.55
CA LEU A 44 3.02 -7.02 3.22
C LEU A 44 1.95 -6.63 2.21
N PHE A 45 2.31 -5.90 1.15
CA PHE A 45 1.39 -5.47 0.12
C PHE A 45 0.70 -6.64 -0.57
N ASN A 46 1.49 -7.61 -1.05
CA ASN A 46 0.98 -8.84 -1.68
C ASN A 46 0.09 -9.64 -0.73
N GLN A 47 0.53 -9.84 0.52
CA GLN A 47 -0.24 -10.58 1.51
C GLN A 47 -1.63 -9.97 1.74
N GLN A 48 -1.69 -8.64 1.86
CA GLN A 48 -2.94 -7.93 2.12
C GLN A 48 -3.85 -7.91 0.87
N LEU A 49 -3.31 -7.69 -0.32
CA LEU A 49 -4.09 -7.79 -1.57
C LEU A 49 -4.69 -9.18 -1.76
N ILE A 50 -3.90 -10.24 -1.56
CA ILE A 50 -4.39 -11.63 -1.61
C ILE A 50 -5.49 -11.86 -0.56
N SER A 51 -5.35 -11.29 0.63
CA SER A 51 -6.35 -11.44 1.69
C SER A 51 -7.68 -10.77 1.31
N LEU A 52 -7.63 -9.57 0.73
CA LEU A 52 -8.81 -8.87 0.20
C LEU A 52 -9.48 -9.66 -0.94
N ILE A 53 -8.71 -10.16 -1.90
CA ILE A 53 -9.22 -11.00 -3.00
C ILE A 53 -9.93 -12.25 -2.46
N LYS A 54 -9.44 -12.81 -1.35
CA LYS A 54 -10.05 -13.96 -0.67
C LYS A 54 -11.27 -13.60 0.20
N GLY A 55 -11.69 -12.34 0.23
CA GLY A 55 -12.85 -11.91 1.00
C GLY A 55 -12.56 -11.66 2.48
N HIS A 56 -11.31 -11.39 2.86
CA HIS A 56 -10.94 -11.02 4.24
C HIS A 56 -10.65 -9.53 4.34
N SER A 57 -11.11 -8.90 5.42
CA SER A 57 -10.72 -7.53 5.73
C SER A 57 -9.23 -7.43 6.07
N ILE A 58 -8.62 -6.29 5.74
CA ILE A 58 -7.21 -5.99 6.01
C ILE A 58 -7.07 -4.66 6.75
N GLU A 59 -5.88 -4.43 7.29
CA GLU A 59 -5.49 -3.20 7.96
C GLU A 59 -4.35 -2.55 7.16
N ILE A 60 -4.70 -1.61 6.28
CA ILE A 60 -3.71 -0.92 5.45
C ILE A 60 -2.92 0.06 6.33
N PRO A 61 -1.58 0.05 6.32
CA PRO A 61 -0.77 1.02 7.05
C PRO A 61 -1.05 2.45 6.59
N VAL A 62 -0.97 3.41 7.52
CA VAL A 62 -0.98 4.84 7.17
C VAL A 62 0.45 5.34 7.08
N TYR A 63 0.87 5.87 5.93
CA TYR A 63 2.20 6.47 5.76
C TYR A 63 2.16 7.97 6.03
N ASP A 64 3.10 8.47 6.85
CA ASP A 64 3.26 9.90 7.12
C ASP A 64 4.35 10.49 6.23
N PHE A 65 3.94 11.19 5.17
CA PHE A 65 4.83 11.86 4.22
C PHE A 65 5.60 13.04 4.84
N SER A 66 5.13 13.59 5.96
CA SER A 66 5.84 14.68 6.64
C SER A 66 7.08 14.16 7.36
N THR A 67 7.00 12.94 7.93
CA THR A 67 8.07 12.34 8.73
C THR A 67 8.82 11.21 8.00
N HIS A 68 8.43 10.90 6.77
CA HIS A 68 8.96 9.80 5.94
C HIS A 68 8.98 8.47 6.71
N SER A 69 7.86 8.13 7.36
CA SER A 69 7.77 6.93 8.19
C SER A 69 6.36 6.33 8.20
N ARG A 70 6.30 5.02 8.42
CA ARG A 70 5.03 4.32 8.62
C ARG A 70 4.46 4.68 10.00
N SER A 71 3.18 5.05 10.04
CA SER A 71 2.47 5.31 11.30
C SER A 71 2.07 4.00 11.98
N ASN A 72 1.85 4.05 13.30
CA ASN A 72 1.21 2.95 14.04
C ASN A 72 -0.31 2.86 13.77
N LYS A 73 -0.85 3.77 12.96
CA LYS A 73 -2.25 3.78 12.56
C LYS A 73 -2.44 2.94 11.31
N THR A 74 -3.57 2.26 11.27
CA THR A 74 -4.03 1.52 10.11
C THR A 74 -5.42 1.99 9.71
N ARG A 75 -5.76 1.79 8.44
CA ARG A 75 -7.10 1.95 7.89
C ARG A 75 -7.66 0.57 7.59
N LYS A 76 -8.74 0.20 8.28
CA LYS A 76 -9.48 -1.02 7.97
C LYS A 76 -10.08 -0.93 6.57
N VAL A 77 -9.91 -1.99 5.80
CA VAL A 77 -10.55 -2.17 4.49
C VAL A 77 -11.25 -3.51 4.49
N ASP A 78 -12.57 -3.47 4.34
CA ASP A 78 -13.38 -4.66 4.13
C ASP A 78 -13.30 -5.12 2.66
N PRO A 79 -13.71 -6.35 2.34
CA PRO A 79 -13.72 -6.84 0.96
C PRO A 79 -14.60 -5.98 0.05
N HIS A 80 -14.12 -5.70 -1.17
CA HIS A 80 -14.85 -4.94 -2.19
C HIS A 80 -14.93 -5.74 -3.49
N HIS A 81 -15.94 -5.45 -4.30
CA HIS A 81 -16.14 -6.14 -5.58
C HIS A 81 -15.05 -5.78 -6.59
N VAL A 82 -14.55 -4.54 -6.55
CA VAL A 82 -13.44 -4.07 -7.36
C VAL A 82 -12.34 -3.52 -6.45
N ILE A 83 -11.12 -3.98 -6.68
CA ILE A 83 -9.91 -3.48 -6.02
C ILE A 83 -9.07 -2.79 -7.09
N VAL A 84 -8.90 -1.47 -6.96
CA VAL A 84 -7.99 -0.69 -7.79
C VAL A 84 -6.67 -0.59 -7.05
N VAL A 85 -5.60 -1.04 -7.69
CA VAL A 85 -4.25 -0.93 -7.16
C VAL A 85 -3.56 0.24 -7.87
N GLU A 86 -3.12 1.23 -7.10
CA GLU A 86 -2.50 2.46 -7.61
C GLU A 86 -1.06 2.59 -7.12
N GLY A 87 -0.16 3.04 -7.98
CA GLY A 87 1.25 3.28 -7.64
C GLY A 87 2.17 3.21 -8.86
N ILE A 88 3.30 3.90 -8.78
CA ILE A 88 4.28 4.02 -9.87
C ILE A 88 5.00 2.71 -10.20
N LEU A 89 5.06 1.76 -9.25
CA LEU A 89 5.75 0.47 -9.39
C LEU A 89 4.78 -0.71 -9.44
N THR A 90 3.49 -0.49 -9.62
CA THR A 90 2.47 -1.55 -9.61
C THR A 90 2.72 -2.63 -10.68
N LEU A 91 3.20 -2.25 -11.87
CA LEU A 91 3.53 -3.19 -12.95
C LEU A 91 4.97 -3.73 -12.89
N HIS A 92 5.79 -3.26 -11.94
CA HIS A 92 7.16 -3.73 -11.77
C HIS A 92 7.21 -5.16 -11.22
N TYR A 93 6.38 -5.46 -10.22
CA TYR A 93 6.41 -6.73 -9.50
C TYR A 93 5.65 -7.83 -10.25
N PRO A 94 6.30 -8.96 -10.60
CA PRO A 94 5.62 -10.09 -11.23
C PRO A 94 4.44 -10.64 -10.42
N SER A 95 4.47 -10.50 -9.08
CA SER A 95 3.40 -10.96 -8.19
C SER A 95 2.09 -10.18 -8.33
N LEU A 96 2.14 -8.99 -8.94
CA LEU A 96 0.98 -8.10 -9.13
C LEU A 96 0.43 -8.14 -10.58
N ARG A 97 1.02 -8.95 -11.45
CA ARG A 97 0.61 -9.13 -12.86
C ARG A 97 -0.13 -10.44 -13.04
#